data_AF-A0A7S2MYV9-F1
#
_entry.id   AF-A0A7S2MYV9-F1
#
_cell.length_a   1.000
_cell.length_b   1.000
_cell.length_c   1.000
_cell.angle_alpha   90.00
_cell.angle_beta   90.00
_cell.angle_gamma   90.00
#
_symmetry.space_group_name_H-M   'P 1'
#
loop_
_entity.id
_entity.type
_entity.pdbx_description
1 polymer ?
#
loop_
_entity_poly.entity_id
_entity_poly.type
_entity_poly.pdbx_seq_one_letter_code
_entity_poly.pdbx_strand_id
1 'polypeptide(L)'
;DGHVDRLARWATKSWSIKSGSSPGFHLKTVNPLLEKHMHLLRPATPPKADAPTLSVLVPLCGKSIDMPFLCEQGFRVVGVEGVLRPILELRAEHRQRLKGFKARNVLSHGADGWAETVDFQPAEAFQGRRPGYVFTTGDRGLGYYADSPAVFRGTVRAGNRTTVPFEILQGDMFQVTPELIRVATYEERGQFDAIYDRSSLVAIPPSAREEYAATLGR
;
A
#
# COMPACT_ATOMS: atom_id res chain seq x y z
N ASP A 1 6.85 9.92 -20.19
CA ASP A 1 7.55 8.65 -19.89
C ASP A 1 8.76 8.96 -19.03
N GLY A 2 8.50 9.14 -17.74
CA GLY A 2 9.52 9.49 -16.75
C GLY A 2 9.02 9.15 -15.35
N HIS A 3 9.95 8.86 -14.46
CA HIS A 3 9.72 8.41 -13.08
C HIS A 3 8.93 9.42 -12.22
N VAL A 4 8.89 10.69 -12.59
CA VAL A 4 8.44 11.82 -11.73
C VAL A 4 6.91 12.06 -11.78
N ASP A 5 6.16 11.40 -12.67
CA ASP A 5 4.71 11.66 -12.84
C ASP A 5 3.83 10.40 -12.78
N ARG A 6 4.33 9.27 -12.26
CA ARG A 6 3.56 8.01 -12.19
C ARG A 6 2.33 8.14 -11.29
N LEU A 7 2.51 8.69 -10.08
CA LEU A 7 1.44 8.90 -9.11
C LEU A 7 0.36 9.84 -9.63
N ALA A 8 0.74 10.98 -10.22
CA ALA A 8 -0.22 11.93 -10.76
C ALA A 8 -0.92 11.38 -12.01
N ARG A 9 -0.22 10.61 -12.87
CA ARG A 9 -0.85 9.87 -13.96
C ARG A 9 -1.86 8.83 -13.48
N TRP A 10 -1.56 8.06 -12.43
CA TRP A 10 -2.53 7.10 -11.87
C TRP A 10 -3.73 7.82 -11.25
N ALA A 11 -3.50 8.92 -10.53
CA ALA A 11 -4.57 9.75 -9.98
C ALA A 11 -5.48 10.31 -11.09
N THR A 12 -4.90 10.83 -12.18
CA THR A 12 -5.64 11.50 -13.26
C THR A 12 -6.28 10.52 -14.26
N LYS A 13 -5.56 9.49 -14.71
CA LYS A 13 -6.07 8.55 -15.72
C LYS A 13 -6.92 7.44 -15.14
N SER A 14 -6.57 6.93 -13.97
CA SER A 14 -7.26 5.79 -13.37
C SER A 14 -8.33 6.24 -12.39
N TRP A 15 -8.07 7.27 -11.58
CA TRP A 15 -8.93 7.63 -10.44
C TRP A 15 -9.63 9.00 -10.55
N SER A 16 -9.49 9.72 -11.66
CA SER A 16 -10.25 10.96 -11.95
C SER A 16 -11.63 10.64 -12.54
N ILE A 17 -12.40 9.85 -11.79
CA ILE A 17 -13.77 9.44 -12.11
C ILE A 17 -14.71 9.94 -11.03
N LYS A 18 -16.03 9.91 -11.27
CA LYS A 18 -17.01 10.36 -10.26
C LYS A 18 -16.80 9.64 -8.91
N SER A 19 -16.95 10.35 -7.79
CA SER A 19 -16.91 9.75 -6.44
C SER A 19 -17.90 8.58 -6.34
N GLY A 20 -17.49 7.48 -5.72
CA GLY A 20 -18.28 6.24 -5.64
C GLY A 20 -18.33 5.40 -6.91
N SER A 21 -17.74 5.86 -8.02
CA SER A 21 -17.48 5.02 -9.20
C SER A 21 -16.13 4.31 -9.07
N SER A 22 -15.96 3.23 -9.82
CA SER A 22 -14.70 2.48 -9.85
C SER A 22 -14.14 2.41 -11.28
N PRO A 23 -12.81 2.35 -11.45
CA PRO A 23 -12.21 2.16 -12.76
C PRO A 23 -12.58 0.79 -13.34
N GLY A 24 -12.52 0.63 -14.67
CA GLY A 24 -12.97 -0.59 -15.35
C GLY A 24 -12.23 -1.88 -14.95
N PHE A 25 -11.06 -1.78 -14.31
CA PHE A 25 -10.29 -2.92 -13.80
C PHE A 25 -10.69 -3.38 -12.38
N HIS A 26 -11.52 -2.60 -11.66
CA HIS A 26 -11.93 -2.92 -10.30
C HIS A 26 -13.07 -3.94 -10.29
N LEU A 27 -12.92 -5.00 -9.48
CA LEU A 27 -14.01 -5.94 -9.17
C LEU A 27 -14.52 -5.67 -7.76
N LYS A 28 -15.84 -5.72 -7.60
CA LYS A 28 -16.53 -5.54 -6.31
C LYS A 28 -16.50 -6.80 -5.44
N THR A 29 -16.22 -7.95 -6.04
CA THR A 29 -16.10 -9.24 -5.37
C THR A 29 -14.65 -9.70 -5.35
N VAL A 30 -14.35 -10.69 -4.52
CA VAL A 30 -13.06 -11.38 -4.54
C VAL A 30 -12.82 -11.91 -5.96
N ASN A 31 -11.58 -11.80 -6.43
CA ASN A 31 -11.20 -12.30 -7.74
C ASN A 31 -11.36 -13.84 -7.77
N PRO A 32 -12.21 -14.40 -8.64
CA PRO A 32 -12.40 -15.85 -8.70
C PRO A 32 -11.11 -16.63 -9.00
N LEU A 33 -10.16 -16.00 -9.71
CA LEU A 33 -8.85 -16.62 -9.94
C LEU A 33 -8.00 -16.68 -8.68
N LEU A 34 -8.11 -15.70 -7.78
CA LEU A 34 -7.47 -15.78 -6.48
C LEU A 34 -8.03 -16.95 -5.68
N GLU A 35 -9.37 -17.06 -5.59
CA GLU A 35 -10.01 -18.17 -4.86
C GLU A 35 -9.59 -19.53 -5.42
N LYS A 36 -9.59 -19.67 -6.74
CA LYS A 36 -9.19 -20.90 -7.44
C LYS A 36 -7.72 -21.26 -7.21
N HIS A 37 -6.82 -20.29 -7.20
CA HIS A 37 -5.37 -20.50 -7.18
C HIS A 37 -4.72 -20.19 -5.83
N MET A 38 -5.50 -19.95 -4.77
CA MET A 38 -5.01 -19.57 -3.44
C MET A 38 -3.99 -20.54 -2.85
N HIS A 39 -4.08 -21.82 -3.21
CA HIS A 39 -3.12 -22.84 -2.78
C HIS A 39 -1.67 -22.54 -3.19
N LEU A 40 -1.47 -21.76 -4.27
CA LEU A 40 -0.13 -21.34 -4.73
C LEU A 40 0.51 -20.27 -3.83
N LEU A 41 -0.26 -19.61 -2.97
CA LEU A 41 0.24 -18.65 -1.99
C LEU A 41 0.75 -19.31 -0.71
N ARG A 42 0.66 -20.64 -0.61
CA ARG A 42 1.15 -21.41 0.53
C ARG A 42 2.31 -22.30 0.10
N PRO A 43 3.30 -22.52 0.98
CA PRO A 43 4.33 -23.52 0.72
C PRO A 43 3.72 -24.92 0.64
N ALA A 44 4.34 -25.80 -0.14
CA ALA A 44 3.90 -27.19 -0.31
C ALA A 44 3.88 -27.97 1.03
N THR A 45 4.85 -27.66 1.91
CA THR A 45 4.89 -28.19 3.28
C THR A 45 4.30 -27.15 4.23
N PRO A 46 3.29 -27.51 5.04
CA PRO A 46 2.75 -26.60 6.04
C PRO A 46 3.85 -26.07 6.98
N PRO A 47 3.84 -24.75 7.30
CA PRO A 47 4.74 -24.20 8.30
C PRO A 47 4.56 -24.90 9.65
N LYS A 48 5.62 -24.94 10.46
CA LYS A 48 5.53 -25.39 11.86
C LYS A 48 4.57 -24.49 12.64
N ALA A 49 4.03 -25.01 13.75
CA ALA A 49 3.05 -24.28 14.56
C ALA A 49 3.58 -22.95 15.14
N ASP A 50 4.89 -22.85 15.32
CA ASP A 50 5.63 -21.67 15.81
C ASP A 50 6.17 -20.77 14.69
N ALA A 51 5.96 -21.12 13.41
CA ALA A 51 6.41 -20.32 12.29
C ALA A 51 5.66 -18.98 12.23
N PRO A 52 6.31 -17.90 11.74
CA PRO A 52 5.63 -16.64 11.53
C PRO A 52 4.46 -16.79 10.56
N THR A 53 3.45 -15.92 10.73
CA THR A 53 2.31 -15.86 9.81
C THR A 53 2.80 -15.52 8.41
N LEU A 54 2.39 -16.31 7.40
CA LEU A 54 2.74 -16.06 6.01
C LEU A 54 2.28 -14.67 5.57
N SER A 55 3.16 -13.92 4.92
CA SER A 55 2.89 -12.57 4.46
C SER A 55 2.78 -12.47 2.94
N VAL A 56 1.83 -11.65 2.48
CA VAL A 56 1.55 -11.41 1.07
C VAL A 56 1.65 -9.92 0.77
N LEU A 57 2.46 -9.58 -0.22
CA LEU A 57 2.48 -8.25 -0.83
C LEU A 57 1.39 -8.15 -1.89
N VAL A 58 0.61 -7.07 -1.87
CA VAL A 58 -0.35 -6.73 -2.92
C VAL A 58 0.08 -5.38 -3.53
N PRO A 59 0.86 -5.39 -4.62
CA PRO A 59 1.34 -4.18 -5.27
C PRO A 59 0.21 -3.47 -6.03
N LEU A 60 0.25 -2.13 -6.08
CA LEU A 60 -0.75 -1.28 -6.73
C LEU A 60 -2.20 -1.69 -6.37
N CYS A 61 -2.43 -1.89 -5.07
CA CYS A 61 -3.60 -2.61 -4.60
C CYS A 61 -4.94 -1.88 -4.80
N GLY A 62 -4.91 -0.56 -5.05
CA GLY A 62 -6.09 0.28 -5.12
C GLY A 62 -7.01 0.05 -3.92
N LYS A 63 -8.23 -0.39 -4.20
CA LYS A 63 -9.23 -0.77 -3.20
C LYS A 63 -9.60 -2.25 -3.30
N SER A 64 -8.63 -3.11 -3.57
CA SER A 64 -8.89 -4.53 -3.79
C SER A 64 -9.46 -5.22 -2.55
N ILE A 65 -10.66 -5.78 -2.70
CA ILE A 65 -11.33 -6.60 -1.69
C ILE A 65 -10.63 -7.96 -1.45
N ASP A 66 -9.70 -8.31 -2.33
CA ASP A 66 -8.84 -9.48 -2.18
C ASP A 66 -7.94 -9.38 -0.94
N MET A 67 -7.52 -8.17 -0.54
CA MET A 67 -6.62 -7.98 0.59
C MET A 67 -7.24 -8.42 1.93
N PRO A 68 -8.43 -7.92 2.35
CA PRO A 68 -9.07 -8.44 3.57
C PRO A 68 -9.50 -9.90 3.41
N PHE A 69 -9.78 -10.37 2.20
CA PHE A 69 -10.03 -11.80 1.96
C PHE A 69 -8.80 -12.65 2.29
N LEU A 70 -7.61 -12.28 1.79
CA LEU A 70 -6.36 -12.94 2.14
C LEU A 70 -6.11 -12.94 3.65
N CYS A 71 -6.37 -11.82 4.33
CA CYS A 71 -6.30 -11.78 5.79
C CYS A 71 -7.27 -12.74 6.48
N GLU A 72 -8.48 -12.89 5.97
CA GLU A 72 -9.46 -13.87 6.49
C GLU A 72 -8.97 -15.32 6.36
N GLN A 73 -8.11 -15.59 5.36
CA GLN A 73 -7.45 -16.87 5.16
C GLN A 73 -6.20 -17.04 6.05
N GLY A 74 -5.89 -16.06 6.91
CA GLY A 74 -4.78 -16.11 7.86
C GLY A 74 -3.45 -15.63 7.31
N PHE A 75 -3.43 -14.89 6.20
CA PHE A 75 -2.22 -14.20 5.73
C PHE A 75 -2.07 -12.84 6.41
N ARG A 76 -0.85 -12.43 6.71
CA ARG A 76 -0.51 -11.02 6.90
C ARG A 76 -0.50 -10.35 5.53
N VAL A 77 -1.14 -9.19 5.38
CA VAL A 77 -1.22 -8.52 4.07
C VAL A 77 -0.70 -7.10 4.17
N VAL A 78 0.23 -6.78 3.28
CA VAL A 78 0.71 -5.41 3.04
C VAL A 78 0.34 -5.03 1.61
N GLY A 79 -0.51 -4.00 1.47
CA GLY A 79 -0.79 -3.36 0.20
C GLY A 79 0.15 -2.19 -0.05
N VAL A 80 0.44 -1.89 -1.32
CA VAL A 80 1.09 -0.64 -1.72
C VAL A 80 0.19 0.08 -2.71
N GLU A 81 -0.16 1.34 -2.45
CA GLU A 81 -1.03 2.13 -3.32
C GLU A 81 -0.60 3.59 -3.38
N GLY A 82 -0.42 4.12 -4.59
CA GLY A 82 0.07 5.48 -4.79
C GLY A 82 -0.97 6.59 -4.57
N VAL A 83 -2.25 6.27 -4.75
CA VAL A 83 -3.35 7.25 -4.73
C VAL A 83 -4.14 7.12 -3.43
N LEU A 84 -4.27 8.21 -2.68
CA LEU A 84 -4.96 8.21 -1.39
C LEU A 84 -6.44 7.79 -1.50
N ARG A 85 -7.12 8.24 -2.55
CA ARG A 85 -8.57 8.02 -2.75
C ARG A 85 -8.99 6.55 -2.61
N PRO A 86 -8.45 5.58 -3.37
CA PRO A 86 -8.85 4.18 -3.25
C PRO A 86 -8.64 3.60 -1.84
N ILE A 87 -7.60 4.00 -1.12
CA ILE A 87 -7.38 3.56 0.27
C ILE A 87 -8.54 4.01 1.17
N LEU A 88 -8.98 5.26 1.00
CA LEU A 88 -10.12 5.81 1.75
C LEU A 88 -11.46 5.17 1.35
N GLU A 89 -11.64 4.85 0.06
CA GLU A 89 -12.83 4.14 -0.44
C GLU A 89 -12.87 2.70 0.11
N LEU A 90 -11.76 1.95 0.07
CA LEU A 90 -11.66 0.61 0.66
C LEU A 90 -12.11 0.61 2.12
N ARG A 91 -11.62 1.57 2.89
CA ARG A 91 -12.00 1.77 4.29
C ARG A 91 -13.50 1.95 4.45
N ALA A 92 -14.11 2.81 3.63
CA ALA A 92 -15.53 3.11 3.71
C ALA A 92 -16.38 1.89 3.32
N GLU A 93 -16.00 1.19 2.24
CA GLU A 93 -16.71 0.05 1.68
C GLU A 93 -16.60 -1.22 2.56
N HIS A 94 -15.52 -1.36 3.33
CA HIS A 94 -15.20 -2.60 4.05
C HIS A 94 -14.97 -2.45 5.56
N ARG A 95 -15.49 -1.39 6.18
CA ARG A 95 -15.41 -1.12 7.65
C ARG A 95 -15.89 -2.27 8.55
N GLN A 96 -16.76 -3.14 8.03
CA GLN A 96 -17.23 -4.33 8.75
C GLN A 96 -16.12 -5.38 8.89
N ARG A 97 -15.25 -5.51 7.88
CA ARG A 97 -14.11 -6.43 7.82
C ARG A 97 -12.84 -5.80 8.41
N LEU A 98 -12.59 -4.53 8.09
CA LEU A 98 -11.41 -3.76 8.49
C LEU A 98 -11.66 -3.01 9.81
N LYS A 99 -11.03 -3.44 10.90
CA LYS A 99 -11.09 -2.76 12.21
C LYS A 99 -9.89 -1.84 12.40
N GLY A 100 -10.10 -0.69 13.03
CA GLY A 100 -9.03 0.28 13.35
C GLY A 100 -8.38 0.98 12.16
N PHE A 101 -8.78 0.69 10.91
CA PHE A 101 -8.15 1.19 9.69
C PHE A 101 -8.40 2.68 9.44
N LYS A 102 -7.72 3.58 10.15
CA LYS A 102 -7.92 5.04 10.04
C LYS A 102 -6.65 5.89 10.18
N ALA A 103 -5.70 5.48 11.02
CA ALA A 103 -4.50 6.26 11.29
C ALA A 103 -3.60 6.29 10.04
N ARG A 104 -3.20 7.49 9.64
CA ARG A 104 -2.18 7.73 8.61
C ARG A 104 -0.92 8.15 9.33
N ASN A 105 0.10 7.30 9.30
CA ASN A 105 1.40 7.61 9.88
C ASN A 105 2.32 7.99 8.72
N VAL A 106 2.73 9.26 8.66
CA VAL A 106 3.67 9.73 7.63
C VAL A 106 5.08 9.31 8.04
N LEU A 107 5.85 8.88 7.06
CA LEU A 107 7.24 8.50 7.21
C LEU A 107 8.13 9.59 6.63
N SER A 108 9.29 9.78 7.23
CA SER A 108 10.33 10.66 6.74
C SER A 108 11.61 9.89 6.52
N HIS A 109 12.36 10.28 5.50
CA HIS A 109 13.67 9.73 5.22
C HIS A 109 14.73 10.76 5.60
N GLY A 110 15.38 10.54 6.75
CA GLY A 110 16.44 11.39 7.27
C GLY A 110 17.84 10.86 6.91
N ALA A 111 18.87 11.47 7.52
CA ALA A 111 20.26 11.02 7.35
C ALA A 111 20.48 9.57 7.85
N ASP A 112 19.71 9.16 8.86
CA ASP A 112 19.79 7.84 9.50
C ASP A 112 18.78 6.81 8.93
N GLY A 113 18.12 7.13 7.80
CA GLY A 113 17.14 6.26 7.14
C GLY A 113 15.68 6.64 7.41
N TRP A 114 14.78 5.67 7.22
CA TRP A 114 13.32 5.88 7.39
C TRP A 114 12.90 5.93 8.88
N ALA A 115 12.00 6.85 9.22
CA ALA A 115 11.39 6.94 10.54
C ALA A 115 9.92 7.38 10.48
N GLU A 116 9.10 6.95 11.46
CA GLU A 116 7.72 7.42 11.67
C GLU A 116 7.69 8.83 12.29
N THR A 117 8.26 9.78 11.58
CA THR A 117 8.24 11.19 11.92
C THR A 117 7.75 11.99 10.72
N VAL A 118 7.26 13.20 10.97
CA VAL A 118 6.87 14.14 9.91
C VAL A 118 8.05 15.08 9.68
N ASP A 119 8.64 15.09 8.49
CA ASP A 119 9.64 16.09 8.12
C ASP A 119 8.95 17.45 7.96
N PHE A 120 9.64 18.52 8.35
CA PHE A 120 9.16 19.88 8.25
C PHE A 120 10.27 20.81 7.77
N GLN A 121 9.99 21.51 6.67
CA GLN A 121 10.88 22.46 6.05
C GLN A 121 10.22 23.84 6.09
N PRO A 122 10.65 24.76 6.98
CA PRO A 122 10.04 26.08 7.10
C PRO A 122 10.19 26.87 5.79
N ALA A 123 9.16 27.60 5.43
CA ALA A 123 9.18 28.50 4.27
C ALA A 123 8.17 29.64 4.47
N GLU A 124 8.60 30.86 4.18
CA GLU A 124 7.77 32.07 4.35
C GLU A 124 6.63 32.16 3.32
N ALA A 125 6.76 31.49 2.18
CA ALA A 125 5.78 31.45 1.10
C ALA A 125 5.86 30.15 0.31
N PHE A 126 4.82 29.88 -0.50
CA PHE A 126 4.83 28.75 -1.42
C PHE A 126 5.88 28.94 -2.52
N GLN A 127 6.84 28.02 -2.60
CA GLN A 127 7.96 28.03 -3.54
C GLN A 127 7.78 26.97 -4.66
N GLY A 128 6.56 26.48 -4.87
CA GLY A 128 6.26 25.43 -5.85
C GLY A 128 5.97 24.07 -5.22
N ARG A 129 5.47 23.16 -6.05
CA ARG A 129 5.09 21.80 -5.63
C ARG A 129 6.34 20.97 -5.34
N ARG A 130 6.37 20.29 -4.19
CA ARG A 130 7.40 19.32 -3.81
C ARG A 130 6.75 17.93 -3.74
N PRO A 131 7.17 16.94 -4.54
CA PRO A 131 6.65 15.57 -4.44
C PRO A 131 6.81 15.03 -3.02
N GLY A 132 5.71 14.54 -2.44
CA GLY A 132 5.68 14.01 -1.08
C GLY A 132 5.59 15.05 0.04
N TYR A 133 5.33 16.32 -0.30
CA TYR A 133 5.11 17.38 0.69
C TYR A 133 3.85 18.20 0.39
N VAL A 134 3.22 18.67 1.46
CA VAL A 134 2.15 19.67 1.43
C VAL A 134 2.66 20.98 2.04
N PHE A 135 2.41 22.11 1.36
CA PHE A 135 2.67 23.43 1.92
C PHE A 135 1.46 23.87 2.75
N THR A 136 1.64 24.03 4.06
CA THR A 136 0.57 24.38 5.00
C THR A 136 1.13 25.02 6.26
N THR A 137 0.26 25.63 7.06
CA THR A 137 0.55 25.99 8.45
C THR A 137 0.22 24.80 9.34
N GLY A 138 1.19 24.33 10.11
CA GLY A 138 1.04 23.26 11.10
C GLY A 138 1.54 23.67 12.48
N ASP A 139 1.74 22.69 13.34
CA ASP A 139 2.24 22.85 14.72
C ASP A 139 3.64 23.48 14.79
N ARG A 140 4.47 23.27 13.76
CA ARG A 140 5.82 23.83 13.63
C ARG A 140 5.87 25.12 12.78
N GLY A 141 4.71 25.69 12.44
CA GLY A 141 4.60 26.92 11.64
C GLY A 141 4.32 26.69 10.16
N LEU A 142 4.50 27.75 9.36
CA LEU A 142 4.28 27.73 7.91
C LEU A 142 5.47 27.08 7.19
N GLY A 143 5.19 26.11 6.32
CA GLY A 143 6.22 25.47 5.53
C GLY A 143 5.73 24.21 4.82
N TYR A 144 6.67 23.40 4.38
CA TYR A 144 6.42 22.10 3.75
C TYR A 144 6.47 20.99 4.78
N TYR A 145 5.38 20.24 4.91
CA TYR A 145 5.30 19.05 5.75
C TYR A 145 5.34 17.82 4.85
N ALA A 146 6.13 16.82 5.23
CA ALA A 146 6.06 15.52 4.57
C ALA A 146 4.61 15.01 4.62
N ASP A 147 4.14 14.49 3.49
CA ASP A 147 2.82 13.91 3.35
C ASP A 147 2.86 12.47 2.85
N SER A 148 4.00 12.00 2.34
CA SER A 148 4.18 10.62 1.86
C SER A 148 5.67 10.25 1.78
N PRO A 149 6.01 8.94 1.84
CA PRO A 149 5.10 7.81 2.01
C PRO A 149 4.42 7.82 3.38
N ALA A 150 3.23 7.24 3.43
CA ALA A 150 2.45 7.14 4.66
C ALA A 150 1.86 5.75 4.79
N VAL A 151 1.72 5.22 6.00
CA VAL A 151 1.10 3.91 6.21
C VAL A 151 -0.26 4.04 6.88
N PHE A 152 -1.21 3.25 6.39
CA PHE A 152 -2.50 3.01 7.01
C PHE A 152 -2.47 1.65 7.70
N ARG A 153 -2.87 1.61 8.97
CA ARG A 153 -2.87 0.38 9.78
C ARG A 153 -4.26 0.04 10.29
N GLY A 154 -4.58 -1.24 10.28
CA GLY A 154 -5.80 -1.80 10.83
C GLY A 154 -5.64 -3.30 11.05
N THR A 155 -6.75 -3.97 11.28
CA THR A 155 -6.77 -5.42 11.49
C THR A 155 -7.97 -6.07 10.84
N VAL A 156 -7.84 -7.37 10.56
CA VAL A 156 -8.90 -8.24 10.04
C VAL A 156 -8.98 -9.48 10.91
N ARG A 157 -10.20 -9.97 11.12
CA ARG A 157 -10.43 -11.24 11.84
C ARG A 157 -10.30 -12.40 10.87
N ALA A 158 -9.30 -13.25 11.08
CA ALA A 158 -9.10 -14.49 10.35
C ALA A 158 -10.15 -15.56 10.72
N GLY A 159 -10.37 -16.52 9.81
CA GLY A 159 -11.35 -17.60 9.99
C GLY A 159 -11.09 -18.47 11.21
N ASN A 160 -9.82 -18.59 11.65
CA ASN A 160 -9.41 -19.26 12.88
C ASN A 160 -9.65 -18.42 14.15
N ARG A 161 -10.38 -17.30 14.04
CA ARG A 161 -10.67 -16.32 15.11
C ARG A 161 -9.47 -15.52 15.60
N THR A 162 -8.29 -15.67 15.00
CA THR A 162 -7.14 -14.79 15.23
C THR A 162 -7.36 -13.44 14.56
N THR A 163 -6.80 -12.38 15.12
CA THR A 163 -6.76 -11.06 14.49
C THR A 163 -5.41 -10.87 13.82
N VAL A 164 -5.39 -10.58 12.52
CA VAL A 164 -4.16 -10.34 11.76
C VAL A 164 -4.03 -8.86 11.40
N PRO A 165 -2.80 -8.32 11.37
CA PRO A 165 -2.55 -6.95 10.88
C PRO A 165 -2.92 -6.79 9.41
N PHE A 166 -3.43 -5.61 9.08
CA PHE A 166 -3.79 -5.17 7.74
C PHE A 166 -3.20 -3.80 7.48
N GLU A 167 -2.34 -3.67 6.48
CA GLU A 167 -1.50 -2.49 6.29
C GLU A 167 -1.51 -2.07 4.83
N ILE A 168 -1.59 -0.75 4.56
CA ILE A 168 -1.39 -0.20 3.22
C ILE A 168 -0.38 0.92 3.29
N LEU A 169 0.75 0.75 2.60
CA LEU A 169 1.73 1.79 2.35
C LEU A 169 1.25 2.66 1.19
N GLN A 170 0.90 3.90 1.49
CA GLN A 170 0.64 4.93 0.50
C GLN A 170 1.97 5.47 -0.05
N GLY A 171 2.33 5.09 -1.28
CA GLY A 171 3.59 5.51 -1.91
C GLY A 171 3.75 4.96 -3.33
N ASP A 172 4.83 5.37 -4.00
CA ASP A 172 5.20 4.81 -5.30
C ASP A 172 5.78 3.40 -5.12
N MET A 173 5.12 2.38 -5.69
CA MET A 173 5.59 0.99 -5.66
C MET A 173 7.03 0.84 -6.15
N PHE A 174 7.47 1.65 -7.11
CA PHE A 174 8.83 1.58 -7.66
C PHE A 174 9.92 2.08 -6.67
N GLN A 175 9.51 2.84 -5.65
CA GLN A 175 10.38 3.36 -4.60
C GLN A 175 10.35 2.50 -3.32
N VAL A 176 9.54 1.44 -3.29
CA VAL A 176 9.47 0.55 -2.13
C VAL A 176 10.74 -0.27 -2.04
N THR A 177 11.31 -0.29 -0.82
CA THR A 177 12.50 -1.07 -0.46
C THR A 177 12.20 -1.96 0.75
N PRO A 178 12.96 -3.04 0.97
CA PRO A 178 12.84 -3.85 2.19
C PRO A 178 12.95 -3.02 3.48
N GLU A 179 13.84 -2.03 3.51
CA GLU A 179 13.99 -1.12 4.65
C GLU A 179 12.71 -0.30 4.90
N LEU A 180 12.13 0.29 3.84
CA LEU A 180 10.88 1.02 3.97
C LEU A 180 9.75 0.12 4.49
N ILE A 181 9.65 -1.13 4.02
CA ILE A 181 8.67 -2.09 4.53
C ILE A 181 8.86 -2.36 6.02
N ARG A 182 10.10 -2.57 6.48
CA ARG A 182 10.41 -2.85 7.88
C ARG A 182 10.04 -1.70 8.81
N VAL A 183 10.23 -0.46 8.38
CA VAL A 183 9.88 0.72 9.17
C VAL A 183 8.39 1.03 9.08
N ALA A 184 7.81 0.92 7.88
CA ALA A 184 6.42 1.26 7.65
C ALA A 184 5.45 0.22 8.20
N THR A 185 5.84 -1.04 8.28
CA THR A 185 4.92 -2.16 8.54
C THR A 185 5.44 -3.10 9.61
N TYR A 186 4.55 -3.97 10.08
CA TYR A 186 4.88 -5.06 10.98
C TYR A 186 5.53 -6.27 10.27
N GLU A 187 5.96 -6.17 9.01
CA GLU A 187 6.78 -7.17 8.32
C GLU A 187 8.27 -6.88 8.53
N GLU A 188 8.81 -7.42 9.63
CA GLU A 188 10.18 -7.15 10.08
C GLU A 188 11.27 -7.70 9.17
N ARG A 189 10.94 -8.66 8.29
CA ARG A 189 11.90 -9.18 7.30
C ARG A 189 12.11 -8.22 6.14
N GLY A 190 11.17 -7.30 5.88
CA GLY A 190 11.15 -6.50 4.67
C GLY A 190 10.93 -7.33 3.40
N GLN A 191 10.48 -8.58 3.55
CA GLN A 191 10.27 -9.56 2.50
C GLN A 191 8.93 -10.26 2.70
N PHE A 192 8.40 -10.84 1.63
CA PHE A 192 7.09 -11.48 1.62
C PHE A 192 7.20 -12.92 1.15
N ASP A 193 6.36 -13.78 1.71
CA ASP A 193 6.32 -15.20 1.31
C ASP A 193 5.62 -15.38 -0.05
N ALA A 194 4.77 -14.44 -0.44
CA ALA A 194 4.19 -14.38 -1.78
C ALA A 194 3.86 -12.95 -2.23
N ILE A 195 3.73 -12.79 -3.54
CA ILE A 195 3.24 -11.57 -4.18
C ILE A 195 1.94 -11.91 -4.91
N TYR A 196 0.86 -11.22 -4.58
CA TYR A 196 -0.40 -11.30 -5.31
C TYR A 196 -0.58 -10.05 -6.15
N ASP A 197 -0.04 -10.08 -7.36
CA ASP A 197 -0.29 -9.06 -8.39
C ASP A 197 -1.51 -9.46 -9.22
N ARG A 198 -2.58 -8.69 -9.07
CA ARG A 198 -3.84 -8.99 -9.73
C ARG A 198 -3.85 -8.67 -11.23
N SER A 199 -3.28 -7.53 -11.62
CA SER A 199 -3.31 -6.99 -13.01
C SER A 199 -2.60 -5.63 -13.09
N SER A 200 -1.59 -5.37 -12.26
CA SER A 200 -0.97 -4.04 -12.15
C SER A 200 -0.40 -3.54 -13.47
N LEU A 201 0.03 -4.45 -14.34
CA LEU A 201 0.54 -4.16 -15.69
C LEU A 201 -0.43 -3.39 -16.60
N VAL A 202 -1.73 -3.37 -16.29
CA VAL A 202 -2.72 -2.51 -16.97
C VAL A 202 -2.45 -1.02 -16.70
N ALA A 203 -1.96 -0.69 -15.50
CA ALA A 203 -1.61 0.67 -15.08
C ALA A 203 -0.13 1.04 -15.36
N ILE A 204 0.70 0.05 -15.71
CA ILE A 204 2.13 0.23 -16.01
C ILE A 204 2.35 0.30 -17.54
N PRO A 205 2.95 1.38 -18.06
CA PRO A 205 3.25 1.48 -19.49
C PRO A 205 4.26 0.41 -19.88
N PRO A 206 4.25 -0.10 -21.13
CA PRO A 206 5.15 -1.15 -21.57
C PRO A 206 6.63 -0.91 -21.22
N SER A 207 7.11 0.33 -21.39
CA SER A 207 8.49 0.73 -21.09
C SER A 207 8.91 0.63 -19.62
N ALA A 208 7.97 0.52 -18.68
CA ALA A 208 8.26 0.41 -17.25
C ALA A 208 7.95 -0.98 -16.66
N ARG A 209 7.55 -1.96 -17.49
CA ARG A 209 7.15 -3.28 -17.00
C ARG A 209 8.33 -4.12 -16.51
N GLU A 210 9.49 -4.00 -17.16
CA GLU A 210 10.71 -4.66 -16.71
C GLU A 210 11.19 -4.10 -15.37
N GLU A 211 11.22 -2.77 -15.23
CA GLU A 211 11.52 -2.10 -13.95
C GLU A 211 10.53 -2.56 -12.85
N TYR A 212 9.24 -2.69 -13.18
CA TYR A 212 8.23 -3.14 -12.24
C TYR A 212 8.47 -4.57 -11.78
N ALA A 213 8.72 -5.50 -12.72
CA ALA A 213 9.03 -6.89 -12.40
C ALA A 213 10.31 -7.00 -11.57
N ALA A 214 11.34 -6.20 -11.88
CA ALA A 214 12.57 -6.12 -11.11
C ALA A 214 12.32 -5.61 -9.69
N THR A 215 11.46 -4.60 -9.51
CA THR A 215 11.06 -4.11 -8.18
C THR A 215 10.37 -5.19 -7.35
N LEU A 216 9.51 -6.02 -7.95
CA LEU A 216 8.85 -7.13 -7.24
C LEU A 216 9.83 -8.24 -6.81
N GLY A 217 10.99 -8.35 -7.47
CA GLY A 217 12.01 -9.36 -7.15
C GLY A 217 13.08 -8.93 -6.14
N ARG A 218 12.98 -7.72 -5.57
CA ARG A 218 13.90 -7.21 -4.53
C ARG A 218 13.55 -7.76 -3.16
#